data_AF-A0A547PW30-F1
#
_entry.id   AF-A0A547PW30-F1
#
_cell.length_a   1.000
_cell.length_b   1.000
_cell.length_c   1.000
_cell.angle_alpha   90.00
_cell.angle_beta   90.00
_cell.angle_gamma   90.00
#
_symmetry.space_group_name_H-M   'P 1'
#
loop_
_entity.id
_entity.type
_entity.pdbx_description
1 polymer ?
#
loop_
_entity_poly.entity_id
_entity_poly.type
_entity_poly.pdbx_seq_one_letter_code
_entity_poly.pdbx_strand_id
1 'polypeptide(L)'
;MNEYPFNVEELSDAAQTLLAENDSAQSYRLAVQIRDDIKAGPNPNYLVALAWTLTEIVESGVFIDDLWIDIQEAQEALTAAVVLNPELMRVDSFVAQQKRTSSVYDRVCKFEKAEQARLRKIKSKSDSEFNAKQAADIAYKSSDPSEIAHYFLLAAQKTEPTNREQVEWYLNSRTHALLDLRRWDEAEPQLKRMVKGNTSVDFWIEQGFVGLLRIAAAKSDVRNFKKIWMQARSARSAIPGLTPGYYKVLRFGVENDIFDFVDPVYKKLIENKTYKKSREDQELLVLADNYIRQKSSQTSDGNLRSLFRFFKS
;
A
#
# COMPACT_ATOMS: atom_id res chain seq x y z
N MET A 1 -30.47 11.59 -25.25
CA MET A 1 -30.82 10.19 -24.96
C MET A 1 -29.63 9.36 -25.39
N ASN A 2 -28.78 8.94 -24.45
CA ASN A 2 -27.74 7.96 -24.76
C ASN A 2 -28.41 6.60 -24.54
N GLU A 3 -28.77 5.94 -25.63
CA GLU A 3 -29.04 4.50 -25.61
C GLU A 3 -27.76 3.82 -25.14
N TYR A 4 -27.84 3.19 -23.97
CA TYR A 4 -26.77 2.37 -23.43
C TYR A 4 -27.13 0.92 -23.79
N PRO A 5 -26.56 0.33 -24.86
CA PRO A 5 -26.93 -1.01 -25.27
C PRO A 5 -26.11 -1.97 -24.42
N PHE A 6 -26.70 -2.56 -23.38
CA PHE A 6 -25.98 -3.54 -22.57
C PHE A 6 -26.78 -4.81 -22.38
N ASN A 7 -26.12 -5.92 -22.72
CA ASN A 7 -26.52 -7.26 -22.39
C ASN A 7 -25.88 -7.66 -21.05
N VAL A 8 -26.68 -7.55 -19.99
CA VAL A 8 -26.34 -7.92 -18.61
C VAL A 8 -25.88 -9.39 -18.53
N GLU A 9 -26.33 -10.26 -19.44
CA GLU A 9 -25.94 -11.66 -19.51
C GLU A 9 -24.49 -11.85 -19.97
N GLU A 10 -23.98 -11.06 -20.92
CA GLU A 10 -22.59 -11.19 -21.43
C GLU A 10 -21.54 -10.87 -20.35
N LEU A 11 -21.82 -9.92 -19.46
CA LEU A 11 -20.93 -9.58 -18.35
C LEU A 11 -20.96 -10.64 -17.25
N SER A 12 -22.14 -11.24 -17.00
CA SER A 12 -22.28 -12.39 -16.11
C SER A 12 -21.51 -13.59 -16.65
N ASP A 13 -21.63 -13.88 -17.93
CA ASP A 13 -20.96 -15.01 -18.59
C ASP A 13 -19.43 -14.83 -18.61
N ALA A 14 -18.95 -13.61 -18.83
CA ALA A 14 -17.54 -13.29 -18.73
C ALA A 14 -16.99 -13.52 -17.30
N ALA A 15 -17.72 -13.06 -16.28
CA ALA A 15 -17.34 -13.28 -14.88
C ALA A 15 -17.35 -14.77 -14.52
N GLN A 16 -18.39 -15.51 -14.91
CA GLN A 16 -18.50 -16.95 -14.68
C GLN A 16 -17.41 -17.75 -15.39
N THR A 17 -17.06 -17.38 -16.62
CA THR A 17 -15.97 -18.00 -17.38
C THR A 17 -14.62 -17.82 -16.67
N LEU A 18 -14.36 -16.61 -16.16
CA LEU A 18 -13.12 -16.31 -15.44
C LEU A 18 -13.02 -16.99 -14.06
N LEU A 19 -14.14 -17.23 -13.39
CA LEU A 19 -14.20 -17.98 -12.14
C LEU A 19 -14.03 -19.50 -12.35
N ALA A 20 -14.52 -20.02 -13.49
CA ALA A 20 -14.35 -21.42 -13.86
C ALA A 20 -12.88 -21.81 -14.11
N GLU A 21 -12.00 -20.84 -14.41
CA GLU A 21 -10.57 -21.05 -14.60
C GLU A 21 -9.76 -21.17 -13.29
N ASN A 22 -10.43 -21.18 -12.13
CA ASN A 22 -9.94 -21.64 -10.81
C ASN A 22 -8.73 -20.89 -10.19
N ASP A 23 -8.28 -19.77 -10.76
CA ASP A 23 -7.28 -18.90 -10.14
C ASP A 23 -7.96 -17.75 -9.36
N SER A 24 -8.24 -18.02 -8.08
CA SER A 24 -8.79 -17.03 -7.14
C SER A 24 -7.98 -15.72 -7.09
N ALA A 25 -6.67 -15.76 -7.36
CA ALA A 25 -5.83 -14.57 -7.42
C ALA A 25 -6.02 -13.77 -8.72
N GLN A 26 -6.41 -14.41 -9.83
CA GLN A 26 -6.81 -13.69 -11.06
C GLN A 26 -8.18 -13.05 -10.91
N SER A 27 -9.13 -13.77 -10.32
CA SER A 27 -10.47 -13.24 -10.03
C SER A 27 -10.42 -12.00 -9.15
N TYR A 28 -9.59 -12.01 -8.10
CA TYR A 28 -9.39 -10.84 -7.24
C TYR A 28 -8.67 -9.69 -7.96
N ARG A 29 -7.63 -9.98 -8.75
CA ARG A 29 -6.93 -8.95 -9.55
C ARG A 29 -7.87 -8.23 -10.51
N LEU A 30 -8.78 -8.97 -11.14
CA LEU A 30 -9.80 -8.38 -12.00
C LEU A 30 -10.78 -7.51 -11.20
N ALA A 31 -11.24 -7.95 -10.03
CA ALA A 31 -12.10 -7.14 -9.17
C ALA A 31 -11.41 -5.81 -8.78
N VAL A 32 -10.13 -5.86 -8.43
CA VAL A 32 -9.32 -4.65 -8.15
C VAL A 32 -9.20 -3.75 -9.38
N GLN A 33 -8.98 -4.32 -10.57
CA GLN A 33 -8.89 -3.56 -11.81
C GLN A 33 -10.21 -2.85 -12.15
N ILE A 34 -11.34 -3.57 -12.08
CA ILE A 34 -12.68 -3.00 -12.30
C ILE A 34 -12.95 -1.86 -11.30
N ARG A 35 -12.56 -2.04 -10.02
CA ARG A 35 -12.67 -1.00 -8.98
C ARG A 35 -11.86 0.25 -9.30
N ASP A 36 -10.65 0.10 -9.82
CA ASP A 36 -9.79 1.22 -10.17
C ASP A 36 -10.34 1.95 -11.42
N ASP A 37 -10.91 1.22 -12.38
CA ASP A 37 -11.60 1.80 -13.55
C ASP A 37 -12.88 2.57 -13.15
N ILE A 38 -13.66 2.09 -12.18
CA ILE A 38 -14.79 2.81 -11.58
C ILE A 38 -14.35 4.13 -10.96
N LYS A 39 -13.21 4.14 -10.26
CA LYS A 39 -12.67 5.34 -9.60
C LYS A 39 -12.18 6.38 -10.61
N ALA A 40 -11.86 5.98 -11.84
CA ALA A 40 -11.52 6.88 -12.94
C ALA A 40 -12.76 7.50 -13.64
N GLY A 41 -13.93 6.90 -13.46
CA GLY A 41 -15.22 7.45 -13.90
C GLY A 41 -16.35 6.47 -13.59
N PRO A 42 -17.42 6.88 -12.87
CA PRO A 42 -18.47 5.96 -12.46
C PRO A 42 -19.29 5.50 -13.68
N ASN A 43 -18.93 4.34 -14.20
CA ASN A 43 -19.74 3.62 -15.17
C ASN A 43 -20.59 2.59 -14.41
N PRO A 44 -21.93 2.71 -14.43
CA PRO A 44 -22.83 1.74 -13.81
C PRO A 44 -22.56 0.27 -14.19
N ASN A 45 -22.01 0.02 -15.38
CA ASN A 45 -21.67 -1.32 -15.83
C ASN A 45 -20.52 -1.95 -15.05
N TYR A 46 -19.47 -1.16 -14.76
CA TYR A 46 -18.35 -1.66 -13.99
C TYR A 46 -18.76 -1.91 -12.54
N LEU A 47 -19.71 -1.12 -12.01
CA LEU A 47 -20.27 -1.32 -10.67
C LEU A 47 -21.01 -2.65 -10.55
N VAL A 48 -21.84 -2.99 -11.55
CA VAL A 48 -22.56 -4.27 -11.60
C VAL A 48 -21.61 -5.44 -11.78
N ALA A 49 -20.63 -5.32 -12.69
CA ALA A 49 -19.62 -6.35 -12.90
C ALA A 49 -18.77 -6.59 -11.63
N LEU A 50 -18.35 -5.53 -10.94
CA LEU A 50 -17.63 -5.63 -9.67
C LEU A 50 -18.46 -6.36 -8.61
N ALA A 51 -19.75 -6.03 -8.50
CA ALA A 51 -20.65 -6.67 -7.55
C ALA A 51 -20.80 -8.18 -7.82
N TRP A 52 -20.91 -8.59 -9.09
CA TRP A 52 -20.91 -10.00 -9.47
C TRP A 52 -19.60 -10.70 -9.09
N THR A 53 -18.47 -10.17 -9.53
CA THR A 53 -17.16 -10.79 -9.28
C THR A 53 -16.89 -10.95 -7.79
N LEU A 54 -17.17 -9.93 -6.98
CA LEU A 54 -16.97 -10.00 -5.53
C LEU A 54 -17.92 -10.99 -4.85
N THR A 55 -19.18 -11.04 -5.28
CA THR A 55 -20.19 -11.97 -4.76
C THR A 55 -19.74 -13.43 -4.97
N GLU A 56 -19.28 -13.74 -6.17
CA GLU A 56 -18.81 -15.08 -6.53
C GLU A 56 -17.52 -15.47 -5.79
N ILE A 57 -16.57 -14.53 -5.61
CA ILE A 57 -15.33 -14.77 -4.84
C ILE A 57 -15.67 -15.20 -3.40
N VAL A 58 -16.61 -14.50 -2.73
CA VAL A 58 -17.03 -14.86 -1.37
C VAL A 58 -17.72 -16.21 -1.33
N GLU A 59 -18.64 -16.46 -2.26
CA GLU A 59 -19.40 -17.71 -2.29
C GLU A 59 -18.52 -18.92 -2.60
N SER A 60 -17.44 -18.71 -3.35
CA SER A 60 -16.37 -19.69 -3.58
C SER A 60 -15.50 -19.97 -2.34
N GLY A 61 -15.75 -19.30 -1.21
CA GLY A 61 -15.03 -19.51 0.05
C GLY A 61 -13.67 -18.82 0.13
N VAL A 62 -13.34 -17.94 -0.83
CA VAL A 62 -12.11 -17.16 -0.81
C VAL A 62 -12.33 -15.94 0.08
N PHE A 63 -11.76 -15.99 1.28
CA PHE A 63 -11.76 -14.85 2.21
C PHE A 63 -10.47 -14.05 2.03
N ILE A 64 -10.62 -12.79 1.63
CA ILE A 64 -9.53 -11.82 1.50
C ILE A 64 -9.70 -10.79 2.61
N ASP A 65 -8.61 -10.40 3.26
CA ASP A 65 -8.63 -9.69 4.54
C ASP A 65 -9.27 -8.29 4.54
N ASP A 66 -9.69 -7.78 3.38
CA ASP A 66 -10.37 -6.48 3.19
C ASP A 66 -11.62 -6.57 2.28
N LEU A 67 -12.09 -7.78 1.98
CA LEU A 67 -13.19 -8.03 1.03
C LEU A 67 -14.51 -7.34 1.46
N TRP A 68 -14.66 -7.05 2.75
CA TRP A 68 -15.81 -6.32 3.28
C TRP A 68 -15.91 -4.89 2.76
N ILE A 69 -14.77 -4.19 2.58
CA ILE A 69 -14.73 -2.82 2.03
C ILE A 69 -15.20 -2.87 0.59
N ASP A 70 -14.66 -3.81 -0.20
CA ASP A 70 -14.97 -3.93 -1.61
C ASP A 70 -16.45 -4.32 -1.84
N ILE A 71 -17.01 -5.22 -1.02
CA ILE A 71 -18.44 -5.60 -1.11
C ILE A 71 -19.34 -4.45 -0.64
N GLN A 72 -18.92 -3.68 0.37
CA GLN A 72 -19.64 -2.47 0.77
C GLN A 72 -19.66 -1.44 -0.37
N GLU A 73 -18.50 -1.15 -0.96
CA GLU A 73 -18.38 -0.23 -2.12
C GLU A 73 -19.27 -0.72 -3.28
N ALA A 74 -19.30 -2.03 -3.55
CA ALA A 74 -20.16 -2.62 -4.57
C ALA A 74 -21.67 -2.48 -4.25
N GLN A 75 -22.07 -2.67 -2.99
CA GLN A 75 -23.46 -2.52 -2.56
C GLN A 75 -23.92 -1.06 -2.63
N GLU A 76 -23.10 -0.12 -2.17
CA GLU A 76 -23.36 1.33 -2.26
C GLU A 76 -23.47 1.76 -3.72
N ALA A 77 -22.58 1.25 -4.57
CA ALA A 77 -22.58 1.48 -6.00
C ALA A 77 -23.83 0.95 -6.72
N LEU A 78 -24.27 -0.27 -6.42
CA LEU A 78 -25.52 -0.83 -6.96
C LEU A 78 -26.73 0.01 -6.53
N THR A 79 -26.74 0.46 -5.27
CA THR A 79 -27.80 1.34 -4.75
C THR A 79 -27.81 2.68 -5.48
N ALA A 80 -26.64 3.28 -5.70
CA ALA A 80 -26.50 4.53 -6.45
C ALA A 80 -26.92 4.37 -7.93
N ALA A 81 -26.61 3.23 -8.56
CA ALA A 81 -27.01 2.94 -9.93
C ALA A 81 -28.55 2.91 -10.08
N VAL A 82 -29.27 2.34 -9.12
CA VAL A 82 -30.74 2.36 -9.09
C VAL A 82 -31.29 3.78 -8.96
N VAL A 83 -30.67 4.62 -8.12
CA VAL A 83 -31.09 6.03 -7.97
C VAL A 83 -30.89 6.81 -9.27
N LEU A 84 -29.79 6.57 -9.97
CA LEU A 84 -29.46 7.23 -11.24
C LEU A 84 -30.26 6.69 -12.42
N ASN A 85 -30.66 5.41 -12.39
CA ASN A 85 -31.45 4.76 -13.42
C ASN A 85 -32.49 3.79 -12.82
N PRO A 86 -33.69 4.28 -12.47
CA PRO A 86 -34.74 3.47 -11.86
C PRO A 86 -35.24 2.30 -12.72
N GLU A 87 -35.06 2.36 -14.05
CA GLU A 87 -35.45 1.29 -14.97
C GLU A 87 -34.68 -0.02 -14.75
N LEU A 88 -33.51 0.04 -14.09
CA LEU A 88 -32.75 -1.15 -13.69
C LEU A 88 -33.55 -2.06 -12.75
N MET A 89 -34.52 -1.52 -12.00
CA MET A 89 -35.41 -2.31 -11.15
C MET A 89 -36.44 -3.14 -11.92
N ARG A 90 -36.56 -2.93 -13.24
CA ARG A 90 -37.39 -3.76 -14.14
C ARG A 90 -36.60 -4.91 -14.77
N VAL A 91 -35.29 -4.97 -14.58
CA VAL A 91 -34.42 -6.03 -15.10
C VAL A 91 -34.28 -7.11 -14.03
N ASP A 92 -34.92 -8.26 -14.24
CA ASP A 92 -34.97 -9.35 -13.26
C ASP A 92 -33.58 -9.84 -12.82
N SER A 93 -32.64 -9.93 -13.75
CA SER A 93 -31.25 -10.33 -13.46
C SER A 93 -30.52 -9.31 -12.58
N PHE A 94 -30.79 -8.01 -12.75
CA PHE A 94 -30.25 -6.95 -11.90
C PHE A 94 -30.85 -7.03 -10.48
N VAL A 95 -32.17 -7.18 -10.36
CA VAL A 95 -32.86 -7.31 -9.07
C VAL A 95 -32.38 -8.57 -8.32
N ALA A 96 -32.19 -9.68 -9.03
CA ALA A 96 -31.63 -10.90 -8.47
C ALA A 96 -30.20 -10.67 -7.96
N GLN A 97 -29.37 -9.97 -8.73
CA GLN A 97 -28.00 -9.68 -8.32
C GLN A 97 -27.93 -8.74 -7.12
N GLN A 98 -28.75 -7.69 -7.09
CA GLN A 98 -28.81 -6.77 -5.95
C GLN A 98 -29.16 -7.51 -4.65
N LYS A 99 -30.13 -8.44 -4.70
CA LYS A 99 -30.48 -9.28 -3.56
C LYS A 99 -29.33 -10.21 -3.15
N ARG A 100 -28.64 -10.81 -4.12
CA ARG A 100 -27.49 -11.70 -3.87
C ARG A 100 -26.33 -10.95 -3.22
N THR A 101 -25.91 -9.81 -3.77
CA THR A 101 -24.87 -8.95 -3.19
C THR A 101 -25.25 -8.46 -1.79
N SER A 102 -26.52 -8.09 -1.57
CA SER A 102 -27.00 -7.71 -0.23
C SER A 102 -26.89 -8.86 0.77
N SER A 103 -27.26 -10.08 0.37
CA SER A 103 -27.13 -11.28 1.22
C SER A 103 -25.67 -11.62 1.53
N VAL A 104 -24.77 -11.45 0.56
CA VAL A 104 -23.32 -11.67 0.76
C VAL A 104 -22.76 -10.60 1.70
N TYR A 105 -23.13 -9.33 1.50
CA TYR A 105 -22.75 -8.24 2.38
C TYR A 105 -23.16 -8.51 3.84
N ASP A 106 -24.39 -8.97 4.08
CA ASP A 106 -24.86 -9.35 5.41
C ASP A 106 -24.04 -10.47 6.04
N ARG A 107 -23.65 -11.49 5.26
CA ARG A 107 -22.79 -12.60 5.72
C ARG A 107 -21.41 -12.10 6.11
N VAL A 108 -20.80 -11.26 5.27
CA VAL A 108 -19.48 -10.68 5.54
C VAL A 108 -19.52 -9.76 6.76
N CYS A 109 -20.56 -8.94 6.91
CA CYS A 109 -20.77 -8.12 8.11
C CYS A 109 -20.89 -8.95 9.39
N LYS A 110 -21.58 -10.11 9.34
CA LYS A 110 -21.68 -11.03 10.48
C LYS A 110 -20.31 -11.65 10.80
N PHE A 111 -19.55 -12.04 9.80
CA PHE A 111 -18.19 -12.55 9.96
C PHE A 111 -17.27 -11.51 10.60
N GLU A 112 -17.26 -10.28 10.07
CA GLU A 112 -16.44 -9.19 10.61
C GLU A 112 -16.80 -8.88 12.07
N LYS A 113 -18.09 -8.82 12.42
CA LYS A 113 -18.53 -8.68 13.81
C LYS A 113 -18.05 -9.84 14.70
N ALA A 114 -18.09 -11.07 14.20
CA ALA A 114 -17.61 -12.24 14.92
C ALA A 114 -16.08 -12.19 15.10
N GLU A 115 -15.34 -11.74 14.09
CA GLU A 115 -13.89 -11.59 14.13
C GLU A 115 -13.47 -10.47 15.09
N GLN A 116 -14.14 -9.32 15.05
CA GLN A 116 -13.93 -8.26 16.04
C GLN A 116 -14.25 -8.73 17.47
N ALA A 117 -15.32 -9.52 17.65
CA ALA A 117 -15.63 -10.11 18.95
C ALA A 117 -14.55 -11.13 19.40
N ARG A 118 -14.04 -11.95 18.47
CA ARG A 118 -12.92 -12.87 18.70
C ARG A 118 -11.67 -12.11 19.12
N LEU A 119 -11.30 -11.06 18.40
CA LEU A 119 -10.13 -10.21 18.70
C LEU A 119 -10.29 -9.51 20.05
N ARG A 120 -11.48 -9.00 20.40
CA ARG A 120 -11.75 -8.44 21.74
C ARG A 120 -11.58 -9.47 22.85
N LYS A 121 -12.09 -10.68 22.65
CA LYS A 121 -11.94 -11.80 23.61
C LYS A 121 -10.49 -12.25 23.74
N ILE A 122 -9.70 -12.15 22.68
CA ILE A 122 -8.27 -12.41 22.72
C ILE A 122 -7.61 -11.27 23.51
N LYS A 123 -7.81 -10.01 23.14
CA LYS A 123 -7.24 -8.82 23.81
C LYS A 123 -7.56 -8.73 25.31
N SER A 124 -8.63 -9.35 25.80
CA SER A 124 -8.96 -9.39 27.24
C SER A 124 -8.09 -10.35 28.06
N LYS A 125 -7.26 -11.18 27.41
CA LYS A 125 -6.31 -12.09 28.06
C LYS A 125 -5.02 -11.37 28.43
N SER A 126 -4.26 -11.92 29.38
CA SER A 126 -2.92 -11.39 29.67
C SER A 126 -1.89 -11.86 28.63
N ASP A 127 -0.84 -11.08 28.41
CA ASP A 127 0.21 -11.38 27.42
C ASP A 127 0.87 -12.76 27.58
N SER A 128 0.90 -13.28 28.80
CA SER A 128 1.40 -14.63 29.10
C SER A 128 0.58 -15.73 28.41
N GLU A 129 -0.70 -15.48 28.15
CA GLU A 129 -1.66 -16.44 27.59
C GLU A 129 -1.73 -16.41 26.05
N PHE A 130 -1.06 -15.45 25.41
CA PHE A 130 -1.00 -15.40 23.95
C PHE A 130 -0.01 -16.41 23.37
N ASN A 131 -0.43 -17.07 22.29
CA ASN A 131 0.49 -17.70 21.36
C ASN A 131 0.92 -16.72 20.27
N ALA A 132 1.96 -17.06 19.51
CA ALA A 132 2.52 -16.19 18.48
C ALA A 132 1.48 -15.78 17.41
N LYS A 133 0.61 -16.71 16.99
CA LYS A 133 -0.43 -16.46 15.99
C LYS A 133 -1.45 -15.43 16.50
N GLN A 134 -1.93 -15.56 17.73
CA GLN A 134 -2.91 -14.63 18.29
C GLN A 134 -2.35 -13.22 18.42
N ALA A 135 -1.09 -13.08 18.83
CA ALA A 135 -0.43 -11.79 18.87
C ALA A 135 -0.26 -11.21 17.45
N ALA A 136 0.17 -12.02 16.48
CA ALA A 136 0.28 -11.59 15.09
C ALA A 136 -1.07 -11.17 14.49
N ASP A 137 -2.13 -11.97 14.66
CA ASP A 137 -3.49 -11.68 14.19
C ASP A 137 -3.96 -10.29 14.69
N ILE A 138 -3.71 -9.97 15.97
CA ILE A 138 -4.05 -8.66 16.53
C ILE A 138 -3.22 -7.55 15.88
N ALA A 139 -1.91 -7.75 15.75
CA ALA A 139 -1.02 -6.75 15.16
C ALA A 139 -1.42 -6.44 13.70
N TYR A 140 -1.74 -7.45 12.90
CA TYR A 140 -2.16 -7.28 11.51
C TYR A 140 -3.46 -6.48 11.35
N LYS A 141 -4.42 -6.67 12.25
CA LYS A 141 -5.72 -6.01 12.20
C LYS A 141 -5.75 -4.66 12.92
N SER A 142 -4.65 -4.25 13.55
CA SER A 142 -4.58 -2.97 14.25
C SER A 142 -4.20 -1.84 13.30
N SER A 143 -4.85 -0.70 13.47
CA SER A 143 -4.46 0.57 12.83
C SER A 143 -3.63 1.46 13.78
N ASP A 144 -3.44 1.06 15.04
CA ASP A 144 -2.65 1.80 16.03
C ASP A 144 -1.19 1.31 16.01
N PRO A 145 -0.22 2.16 15.60
CA PRO A 145 1.19 1.80 15.62
C PRO A 145 1.69 1.30 16.99
N SER A 146 1.11 1.75 18.10
CA SER A 146 1.47 1.29 19.46
C SER A 146 1.13 -0.18 19.66
N GLU A 147 -0.09 -0.57 19.29
CA GLU A 147 -0.53 -1.97 19.34
C GLU A 147 0.27 -2.83 18.36
N ILE A 148 0.46 -2.38 17.12
CA ILE A 148 1.25 -3.09 16.11
C ILE A 148 2.66 -3.39 16.66
N ALA A 149 3.33 -2.37 17.23
CA ALA A 149 4.68 -2.51 17.75
C ALA A 149 4.75 -3.46 18.97
N HIS A 150 3.74 -3.43 19.83
CA HIS A 150 3.65 -4.29 21.01
C HIS A 150 3.37 -5.75 20.61
N TYR A 151 2.33 -6.00 19.83
CA TYR A 151 1.89 -7.36 19.53
C TYR A 151 2.84 -8.10 18.57
N PHE A 152 3.51 -7.41 17.63
CA PHE A 152 4.57 -8.07 16.85
C PHE A 152 5.80 -8.40 17.68
N LEU A 153 6.14 -7.60 18.72
CA LEU A 153 7.20 -7.98 19.66
C LEU A 153 6.80 -9.26 20.40
N LEU A 154 5.57 -9.31 20.90
CA LEU A 154 5.07 -10.48 21.62
C LEU A 154 5.01 -11.71 20.71
N ALA A 155 4.57 -11.56 19.46
CA ALA A 155 4.57 -12.64 18.48
C ALA A 155 6.00 -13.19 18.27
N ALA A 156 6.99 -12.32 18.07
CA ALA A 156 8.38 -12.71 17.93
C ALA A 156 8.93 -13.45 19.17
N GLN A 157 8.55 -13.04 20.38
CA GLN A 157 8.96 -13.68 21.63
C GLN A 157 8.31 -15.05 21.85
N LYS A 158 7.12 -15.26 21.30
CA LYS A 158 6.32 -16.49 21.44
C LYS A 158 6.56 -17.49 20.31
N THR A 159 7.23 -17.08 19.23
CA THR A 159 7.62 -17.97 18.12
C THR A 159 8.82 -18.82 18.52
N GLU A 160 8.80 -20.09 18.11
CA GLU A 160 9.93 -20.98 18.36
C GLU A 160 11.23 -20.44 17.72
N PRO A 161 12.37 -20.49 18.43
CA PRO A 161 13.64 -19.95 17.92
C PRO A 161 14.15 -20.59 16.62
N THR A 162 13.65 -21.78 16.30
CA THR A 162 13.93 -22.51 15.05
C THR A 162 13.28 -21.84 13.84
N ASN A 163 12.18 -21.10 14.02
CA ASN A 163 11.49 -20.38 12.95
C ASN A 163 12.00 -18.93 12.82
N ARG A 164 13.28 -18.80 12.45
CA ARG A 164 13.99 -17.52 12.39
C ARG A 164 13.36 -16.54 11.40
N GLU A 165 12.92 -17.02 10.24
CA GLU A 165 12.31 -16.18 9.20
C GLU A 165 11.02 -15.51 9.70
N GLN A 166 10.18 -16.25 10.42
CA GLN A 166 8.96 -15.69 11.00
C GLN A 166 9.26 -14.68 12.11
N VAL A 167 10.26 -14.95 12.96
CA VAL A 167 10.72 -13.99 13.98
C VAL A 167 11.23 -12.71 13.33
N GLU A 168 12.06 -12.82 12.28
CA GLU A 168 12.56 -11.66 11.54
C GLU A 168 11.43 -10.88 10.89
N TRP A 169 10.46 -11.56 10.28
CA TRP A 169 9.27 -10.93 9.73
C TRP A 169 8.53 -10.10 10.78
N TYR A 170 8.28 -10.65 11.98
CA TYR A 170 7.62 -9.90 13.06
C TYR A 170 8.44 -8.70 13.53
N LEU A 171 9.74 -8.86 13.74
CA LEU A 171 10.61 -7.76 14.18
C LEU A 171 10.72 -6.66 13.12
N ASN A 172 10.70 -7.04 11.85
CA ASN A 172 10.71 -6.10 10.75
C ASN A 172 9.40 -5.31 10.66
N SER A 173 8.25 -5.99 10.76
CA SER A 173 6.93 -5.34 10.81
C SER A 173 6.78 -4.40 12.02
N ARG A 174 7.24 -4.82 13.21
CA ARG A 174 7.34 -3.96 14.40
C ARG A 174 8.14 -2.68 14.13
N THR A 175 9.26 -2.79 13.41
CA THR A 175 10.17 -1.66 13.16
C THR A 175 9.49 -0.55 12.39
N HIS A 176 8.59 -0.87 11.44
CA HIS A 176 7.80 0.14 10.74
C HIS A 176 6.86 0.90 11.67
N ALA A 177 6.18 0.18 12.58
CA ALA A 177 5.32 0.81 13.57
C ALA A 177 6.12 1.73 14.52
N LEU A 178 7.32 1.31 14.94
CA LEU A 178 8.21 2.17 15.74
C LEU A 178 8.64 3.44 15.01
N LEU A 179 8.87 3.36 13.69
CA LEU A 179 9.18 4.54 12.88
C LEU A 179 8.02 5.53 12.82
N ASP A 180 6.78 5.05 12.82
CA ASP A 180 5.60 5.92 12.84
C ASP A 180 5.33 6.51 14.24
N LEU A 181 5.67 5.77 15.30
CA LEU A 181 5.71 6.27 16.69
C LEU A 181 6.90 7.18 17.00
N ARG A 182 7.82 7.38 16.05
CA ARG A 182 9.07 8.14 16.26
C ARG A 182 9.97 7.58 17.38
N ARG A 183 9.86 6.28 17.68
CA ARG A 183 10.72 5.57 18.64
C ARG A 183 12.03 5.14 17.99
N TRP A 184 12.83 6.14 17.60
CA TRP A 184 14.01 5.95 16.74
C TRP A 184 15.06 5.02 17.36
N ASP A 185 15.33 5.15 18.65
CA ASP A 185 16.38 4.40 19.32
C ASP A 185 16.08 2.89 19.38
N GLU A 186 14.80 2.51 19.33
CA GLU A 186 14.38 1.12 19.24
C GLU A 186 14.32 0.58 17.81
N ALA A 187 14.02 1.44 16.83
CA ALA A 187 13.95 1.06 15.43
C ALA A 187 15.35 0.91 14.81
N GLU A 188 16.27 1.83 15.15
CA GLU A 188 17.59 1.96 14.51
C GLU A 188 18.43 0.67 14.53
N PRO A 189 18.52 -0.09 15.66
CA PRO A 189 19.28 -1.34 15.69
C PRO A 189 18.75 -2.39 14.72
N GLN A 190 17.43 -2.52 14.59
CA GLN A 190 16.81 -3.49 13.69
C GLN A 190 16.96 -3.08 12.23
N LEU A 191 16.82 -1.79 11.91
CA LEU A 191 17.09 -1.27 10.57
C LEU A 191 18.54 -1.52 10.12
N LYS A 192 19.51 -1.33 11.04
CA LYS A 192 20.92 -1.67 10.78
C LYS A 192 21.13 -3.16 10.54
N ARG A 193 20.33 -4.04 11.17
CA ARG A 193 20.37 -5.49 10.92
C ARG A 193 19.81 -5.84 9.55
N MET A 194 18.68 -5.24 9.16
CA MET A 194 18.08 -5.42 7.83
C MET A 194 19.10 -5.10 6.73
N VAL A 195 19.76 -3.94 6.82
CA VAL A 195 20.72 -3.47 5.81
C VAL A 195 22.00 -4.33 5.74
N LYS A 196 22.38 -5.01 6.84
CA LYS A 196 23.59 -5.83 6.89
C LYS A 196 23.46 -7.20 6.22
N GLY A 197 22.29 -7.55 5.67
CA GLY A 197 22.14 -8.72 4.80
C GLY A 197 21.92 -10.05 5.52
N ASN A 198 21.37 -10.03 6.74
CA ASN A 198 20.86 -11.27 7.36
C ASN A 198 19.44 -11.63 6.90
N THR A 199 18.79 -10.79 6.09
CA THR A 199 17.45 -11.04 5.57
C THR A 199 17.53 -11.55 4.12
N SER A 200 16.85 -12.65 3.80
CA SER A 200 16.81 -13.25 2.46
C SER A 200 15.99 -12.46 1.43
N VAL A 201 15.40 -11.32 1.81
CA VAL A 201 14.44 -10.57 0.98
C VAL A 201 14.94 -9.15 0.73
N ASP A 202 15.22 -8.83 -0.54
CA ASP A 202 15.66 -7.49 -0.98
C ASP A 202 14.74 -6.36 -0.52
N PHE A 203 13.44 -6.66 -0.40
CA PHE A 203 12.43 -5.75 0.15
C PHE A 203 12.80 -5.22 1.54
N TRP A 204 13.27 -6.07 2.45
CA TRP A 204 13.61 -5.65 3.82
C TRP A 204 14.88 -4.80 3.87
N ILE A 205 15.84 -5.05 2.97
CA ILE A 205 17.04 -4.23 2.84
C ILE A 205 16.65 -2.80 2.42
N GLU A 206 15.76 -2.67 1.44
CA GLU A 206 15.22 -1.37 1.02
C GLU A 206 14.49 -0.66 2.16
N GLN A 207 13.58 -1.36 2.86
CA GLN A 207 12.88 -0.79 4.02
C GLN A 207 13.86 -0.34 5.12
N GLY A 208 14.94 -1.11 5.33
CA GLY A 208 16.02 -0.76 6.23
C GLY A 208 16.66 0.58 5.89
N PHE A 209 17.04 0.79 4.62
CA PHE A 209 17.62 2.06 4.17
C PHE A 209 16.64 3.23 4.29
N VAL A 210 15.39 3.05 3.88
CA VAL A 210 14.34 4.09 4.00
C VAL A 210 14.14 4.47 5.46
N GLY A 211 14.07 3.50 6.37
CA GLY A 211 13.96 3.76 7.81
C GLY A 211 15.15 4.54 8.36
N LEU A 212 16.38 4.19 7.96
CA LEU A 212 17.58 4.93 8.37
C LEU A 212 17.61 6.36 7.83
N LEU A 213 17.18 6.58 6.58
CA LEU A 213 17.02 7.91 6.00
C LEU A 213 15.97 8.73 6.77
N ARG A 214 14.84 8.12 7.17
CA ARG A 214 13.82 8.78 8.01
C ARG A 214 14.39 9.22 9.35
N ILE A 215 15.18 8.37 10.00
CA ILE A 215 15.85 8.71 11.27
C ILE A 215 16.84 9.87 11.07
N ALA A 216 17.69 9.81 10.03
CA ALA A 216 18.65 10.87 9.74
C ALA A 216 17.95 12.21 9.43
N ALA A 217 16.87 12.19 8.64
CA ALA A 217 16.05 13.37 8.36
C ALA A 217 15.39 13.93 9.63
N ALA A 218 14.80 13.09 10.47
CA ALA A 218 14.17 13.50 11.73
C ALA A 218 15.19 14.11 12.71
N LYS A 219 16.43 13.61 12.71
CA LYS A 219 17.55 14.14 13.51
C LYS A 219 18.25 15.34 12.83
N SER A 220 17.79 15.77 11.65
CA SER A 220 18.44 16.80 10.82
C SER A 220 19.93 16.53 10.53
N ASP A 221 20.32 15.25 10.47
CA ASP A 221 21.71 14.83 10.26
C ASP A 221 22.00 14.62 8.76
N VAL A 222 22.30 15.73 8.07
CA VAL A 222 22.60 15.73 6.63
C VAL A 222 23.79 14.85 6.28
N ARG A 223 24.82 14.78 7.14
CA ARG A 223 26.02 13.99 6.88
C ARG A 223 25.70 12.51 6.88
N ASN A 224 25.00 12.04 7.92
CA ASN A 224 24.60 10.65 8.01
C ASN A 224 23.58 10.29 6.93
N PHE A 225 22.64 11.20 6.61
CA PHE A 225 21.71 11.03 5.51
C PHE A 225 22.43 10.74 4.18
N LYS A 226 23.41 11.58 3.81
CA LYS A 226 24.22 11.39 2.59
C LYS A 226 24.98 10.07 2.61
N LYS A 227 25.56 9.70 3.77
CA LYS A 227 26.26 8.42 3.92
C LYS A 227 25.34 7.23 3.69
N ILE A 228 24.16 7.22 4.31
CA ILE A 228 23.15 6.16 4.14
C ILE A 228 22.70 6.09 2.68
N TRP A 229 22.43 7.23 2.06
CA TRP A 229 22.04 7.29 0.64
C TRP A 229 23.10 6.71 -0.29
N MET A 230 24.38 7.06 -0.09
CA MET A 230 25.47 6.50 -0.89
C MET A 230 25.62 4.99 -0.70
N GLN A 231 25.44 4.50 0.54
CA GLN A 231 25.42 3.06 0.82
C GLN A 231 24.26 2.36 0.08
N ALA A 232 23.05 2.91 0.16
CA ALA A 232 21.87 2.39 -0.55
C ALA A 232 22.11 2.31 -2.06
N ARG A 233 22.70 3.34 -2.67
CA ARG A 233 23.04 3.35 -4.10
C ARG A 233 24.07 2.26 -4.48
N SER A 234 25.02 1.97 -3.59
CA SER A 234 26.10 1.01 -3.87
C SER A 234 25.66 -0.46 -3.76
N ALA A 235 24.60 -0.76 -3.02
CA ALA A 235 24.19 -2.12 -2.67
C ALA A 235 23.49 -2.91 -3.80
N ARG A 236 23.58 -2.50 -5.07
CA ARG A 236 22.87 -3.08 -6.25
C ARG A 236 21.32 -3.14 -6.16
N SER A 237 20.71 -2.67 -5.08
CA SER A 237 19.27 -2.46 -4.91
C SER A 237 18.85 -1.01 -5.14
N ALA A 238 19.63 -0.26 -5.92
CA ALA A 238 19.39 1.15 -6.20
C ALA A 238 18.15 1.33 -7.09
N ILE A 239 17.01 1.33 -6.41
CA ILE A 239 15.68 1.77 -6.82
C ILE A 239 14.78 0.72 -7.55
N PRO A 240 14.45 -0.43 -6.96
CA PRO A 240 13.25 -1.17 -7.35
C PRO A 240 12.18 -1.17 -6.25
N GLY A 241 11.16 -0.31 -6.43
CA GLY A 241 9.89 -0.44 -5.70
C GLY A 241 9.64 0.56 -4.59
N LEU A 242 9.93 1.86 -4.82
CA LEU A 242 9.62 3.00 -3.93
C LEU A 242 8.47 2.71 -2.97
N THR A 243 8.79 2.40 -1.72
CA THR A 243 7.76 2.40 -0.70
C THR A 243 7.34 3.84 -0.40
N PRO A 244 6.10 4.05 0.07
CA PRO A 244 5.59 5.36 0.47
C PRO A 244 6.51 6.14 1.42
N GLY A 245 7.46 5.46 2.09
CA GLY A 245 8.44 6.06 2.97
C GLY A 245 9.41 7.05 2.31
N TYR A 246 9.67 6.98 1.00
CA TYR A 246 10.55 7.95 0.33
C TYR A 246 9.94 9.37 0.25
N TYR A 247 8.61 9.51 0.18
CA TYR A 247 7.94 10.82 0.29
C TYR A 247 8.30 11.51 1.62
N LYS A 248 8.36 10.72 2.71
CA LYS A 248 8.65 11.23 4.06
C LYS A 248 10.06 11.81 4.20
N VAL A 249 10.97 11.54 3.26
CA VAL A 249 12.36 12.03 3.26
C VAL A 249 12.73 12.90 2.05
N LEU A 250 11.89 12.96 1.01
CA LEU A 250 12.13 13.80 -0.16
C LEU A 250 12.18 15.29 0.20
N ARG A 251 11.31 15.74 1.13
CA ARG A 251 11.33 17.12 1.66
C ARG A 251 12.70 17.49 2.21
N PHE A 252 13.24 16.61 3.07
CA PHE A 252 14.54 16.82 3.69
C PHE A 252 15.66 16.94 2.63
N GLY A 253 15.60 16.13 1.58
CA GLY A 253 16.52 16.22 0.45
C GLY A 253 16.48 17.57 -0.27
N VAL A 254 15.27 18.12 -0.51
CA VAL A 254 15.10 19.43 -1.14
C VAL A 254 15.58 20.55 -0.21
N GLU A 255 15.16 20.56 1.05
CA GLU A 255 15.50 21.59 2.04
C GLU A 255 17.01 21.66 2.33
N ASN A 256 17.74 20.55 2.16
CA ASN A 256 19.17 20.46 2.44
C ASN A 256 20.05 20.33 1.19
N ASP A 257 19.52 20.68 0.02
CA ASP A 257 20.26 20.76 -1.24
C ASP A 257 20.96 19.44 -1.65
N ILE A 258 20.27 18.31 -1.50
CA ILE A 258 20.81 16.97 -1.77
C ILE A 258 20.36 16.48 -3.15
N PHE A 259 20.84 17.13 -4.22
CA PHE A 259 20.42 16.86 -5.60
C PHE A 259 20.55 15.38 -6.02
N ASP A 260 21.67 14.74 -5.70
CA ASP A 260 21.95 13.33 -6.02
C ASP A 260 21.00 12.33 -5.36
N PHE A 261 20.18 12.78 -4.40
CA PHE A 261 19.08 12.03 -3.80
C PHE A 261 17.74 12.43 -4.41
N VAL A 262 17.46 13.73 -4.51
CA VAL A 262 16.16 14.25 -4.96
C VAL A 262 15.84 13.84 -6.39
N ASP A 263 16.76 14.01 -7.34
CA ASP A 263 16.52 13.73 -8.76
C ASP A 263 16.14 12.25 -9.04
N PRO A 264 16.94 11.25 -8.62
CA PRO A 264 16.59 9.85 -8.88
C PRO A 264 15.34 9.37 -8.13
N VAL A 265 15.11 9.87 -6.90
CA VAL A 265 13.90 9.50 -6.13
C VAL A 265 12.65 10.10 -6.78
N TYR A 266 12.69 11.38 -7.17
CA TYR A 266 11.60 12.05 -7.85
C TYR A 266 11.22 11.38 -9.17
N LYS A 267 12.20 11.09 -10.04
CA LYS A 267 11.97 10.42 -11.33
C LYS A 267 11.22 9.10 -11.14
N LYS A 268 11.67 8.30 -10.18
CA LYS A 268 11.03 7.02 -9.88
C LYS A 268 9.62 7.19 -9.30
N LEU A 269 9.37 8.22 -8.49
CA LEU A 269 8.04 8.47 -7.90
C LEU A 269 7.01 8.87 -8.97
N ILE A 270 7.45 9.44 -10.09
CA ILE A 270 6.59 9.76 -11.22
C ILE A 270 6.38 8.56 -12.14
N GLU A 271 7.41 7.75 -12.36
CA GLU A 271 7.28 6.50 -13.11
C GLU A 271 6.28 5.53 -12.48
N ASN A 272 6.19 5.51 -11.14
CA ASN A 272 5.29 4.64 -10.41
C ASN A 272 3.86 5.23 -10.33
N LYS A 273 3.04 4.97 -11.36
CA LYS A 273 1.67 5.51 -11.53
C LYS A 273 0.63 4.96 -10.54
N THR A 274 0.96 3.96 -9.73
CA THR A 274 0.01 3.21 -8.88
C THR A 274 -0.28 3.86 -7.52
N TYR A 275 0.39 4.95 -7.15
CA TYR A 275 0.21 5.56 -5.84
C TYR A 275 -0.86 6.68 -5.84
N LYS A 276 -1.92 6.52 -5.05
CA LYS A 276 -2.86 7.61 -4.72
C LYS A 276 -2.12 8.68 -3.91
N LYS A 277 -1.84 9.82 -4.56
CA LYS A 277 -1.10 10.93 -3.95
C LYS A 277 -2.06 11.75 -3.06
N SER A 278 -1.76 11.84 -1.77
CA SER A 278 -2.41 12.83 -0.92
C SER A 278 -2.09 14.23 -1.43
N ARG A 279 -2.86 15.25 -1.01
CA ARG A 279 -2.56 16.64 -1.37
C ARG A 279 -1.12 17.03 -0.97
N GLU A 280 -0.68 16.61 0.21
CA GLU A 280 0.68 16.87 0.69
C GLU A 280 1.75 16.21 -0.20
N ASP A 281 1.50 14.98 -0.69
CA ASP A 281 2.42 14.30 -1.61
C ASP A 281 2.51 15.02 -2.95
N GLN A 282 1.40 15.59 -3.44
CA GLN A 282 1.38 16.37 -4.68
C GLN A 282 2.18 17.67 -4.54
N GLU A 283 1.98 18.41 -3.43
CA GLU A 283 2.72 19.64 -3.14
C GLU A 283 4.24 19.37 -3.05
N LEU A 284 4.63 18.25 -2.43
CA LEU A 284 6.01 17.82 -2.32
C LEU A 284 6.64 17.49 -3.68
N LEU A 285 5.90 16.84 -4.59
CA LEU A 285 6.38 16.55 -5.93
C LEU A 285 6.56 17.83 -6.76
N VAL A 286 5.66 18.81 -6.62
CA VAL A 286 5.82 20.13 -7.27
C VAL A 286 7.08 20.83 -6.75
N LEU A 287 7.30 20.79 -5.43
CA LEU A 287 8.50 21.33 -4.81
C LEU A 287 9.78 20.67 -5.35
N ALA A 288 9.79 19.35 -5.46
CA ALA A 288 10.92 18.59 -6.00
C ALA A 288 11.17 18.90 -7.49
N ASP A 289 10.11 19.01 -8.31
CA ASP A 289 10.23 19.39 -9.73
C ASP A 289 10.89 20.77 -9.89
N ASN A 290 10.39 21.77 -9.17
CA ASN A 290 10.93 23.13 -9.20
C ASN A 290 12.40 23.15 -8.80
N TYR A 291 12.76 22.42 -7.74
CA TYR A 291 14.13 22.26 -7.29
C TYR A 291 15.03 21.64 -8.38
N ILE A 292 14.57 20.57 -9.03
CA ILE A 292 15.33 19.89 -10.09
C ILE A 292 15.54 20.81 -11.30
N ARG A 293 14.51 21.56 -11.72
CA ARG A 293 14.62 22.54 -12.82
C ARG A 293 15.62 23.64 -12.50
N GLN A 294 15.57 24.19 -11.29
CA GLN A 294 16.52 25.21 -10.83
C GLN A 294 17.96 24.69 -10.89
N LYS A 295 18.22 23.48 -10.37
CA LYS A 295 19.57 22.89 -10.37
C LYS A 295 20.10 22.51 -11.75
N SER A 296 19.20 22.08 -12.63
CA SER A 296 19.54 21.76 -14.02
C SER A 296 19.88 23.02 -14.83
N SER A 297 19.25 24.16 -14.54
CA SER A 297 19.57 25.46 -15.16
C SER A 297 20.92 26.03 -14.69
N GLN A 298 21.28 25.82 -13.42
CA GLN A 298 22.56 26.30 -12.86
C GLN A 298 23.77 25.51 -13.40
N THR A 299 23.61 24.21 -13.66
CA THR A 299 24.66 23.37 -14.25
C THR A 299 24.88 23.67 -15.74
N SER A 300 23.83 24.03 -16.48
CA SER A 300 23.94 24.44 -17.89
C SER A 300 24.62 25.82 -18.03
N ASP A 301 24.29 26.80 -17.17
CA ASP A 301 24.98 28.10 -17.13
C ASP A 301 26.45 27.99 -16.64
N GLY A 302 26.73 27.09 -15.70
CA GLY A 302 28.10 26.82 -15.22
C GLY A 302 29.00 26.22 -16.29
N ASN A 303 28.48 25.29 -17.10
CA ASN A 303 29.19 24.70 -18.23
C ASN A 303 29.42 25.69 -19.38
N LEU A 304 28.48 26.61 -19.63
CA LEU A 304 28.69 27.69 -20.59
C LEU A 304 29.78 28.66 -20.11
N ARG A 305 29.78 29.05 -18.84
CA ARG A 305 30.82 29.95 -18.28
C ARG A 305 32.21 29.30 -18.21
N SER A 306 32.32 28.00 -18.01
CA SER A 306 33.62 27.29 -18.06
C SER A 306 34.14 27.16 -19.50
N LEU A 307 33.26 26.92 -20.47
CA LEU A 307 33.58 26.99 -21.89
C LEU A 307 34.06 28.40 -22.30
N PHE A 308 33.39 29.47 -21.85
CA PHE A 308 33.82 30.84 -22.14
C PHE A 308 35.14 31.26 -21.46
N ARG A 309 35.57 30.59 -20.38
CA ARG A 309 36.92 30.78 -19.82
C ARG A 309 37.98 30.05 -20.62
N PHE A 310 37.64 28.93 -21.26
CA PHE A 310 38.55 28.18 -22.13
C PHE A 310 38.85 28.90 -23.46
N PHE A 311 37.96 29.79 -23.91
CA PHE A 311 38.17 30.61 -25.12
C PHE A 311 38.82 31.99 -24.85
N LYS A 312 39.26 32.26 -23.61
CA LYS A 312 39.93 33.52 -23.22
C LYS A 312 41.37 33.35 -22.72
N SER A 313 41.94 32.16 -22.87
CA SER A 313 43.39 31.87 -22.75
C SER A 313 43.94 31.49 -24.11
#